data_AF-A0A1C6BSA5-F1
#
_entry.id   AF-A0A1C6BSA5-F1
#
_cell.length_a   1.000
_cell.length_b   1.000
_cell.length_c   1.000
_cell.angle_alpha   90.00
_cell.angle_beta   90.00
_cell.angle_gamma   90.00
#
_symmetry.space_group_name_H-M   'P 1'
#
loop_
_entity.id
_entity.type
_entity.pdbx_description
1 polymer ?
#
loop_
_entity_poly.entity_id
_entity_poly.type
_entity_poly.pdbx_seq_one_letter_code
_entity_poly.pdbx_strand_id
1 'polypeptide(L)'
;MKKENVTTNKVTRKLEKILWAVLILMFIASLIGMFLGQYMDGAVFYKICVIMTVLSAAILSLERFYFGKEMGRDMPSAFNIGYWMIIVWSVILLIHAAGVVLLPLLMELEYRVFWVVVPTVSLLWMTRYIFGDNLDWDKTDKKGWKEGRMNYSQKSNKKNVGR
;
A
#
# COMPACT_ATOMS: atom_id res chain seq x y z
N MET A 1 10.60 -7.67 31.10
CA MET A 1 10.76 -6.93 29.82
C MET A 1 9.63 -7.19 28.80
N LYS A 2 8.35 -7.38 29.19
CA LYS A 2 7.25 -7.69 28.24
C LYS A 2 6.33 -6.50 27.89
N LYS A 3 6.47 -5.35 28.59
CA LYS A 3 5.53 -4.22 28.48
C LYS A 3 5.74 -3.36 27.23
N GLU A 4 6.98 -3.14 26.80
CA GLU A 4 7.28 -2.28 25.62
C GLU A 4 6.65 -2.83 24.34
N ASN A 5 6.78 -4.13 24.06
CA ASN A 5 6.22 -4.74 22.85
C ASN A 5 4.69 -4.70 22.74
N VAL A 6 3.96 -4.60 23.86
CA VAL A 6 2.49 -4.55 23.86
C VAL A 6 1.99 -3.13 23.57
N THR A 7 2.63 -2.12 24.15
CA THR A 7 2.28 -0.72 23.92
C THR A 7 2.64 -0.26 22.51
N THR A 8 3.81 -0.67 21.99
CA THR A 8 4.24 -0.33 20.63
C THR A 8 3.29 -0.93 19.59
N ASN A 9 2.91 -2.21 19.73
CA ASN A 9 1.92 -2.85 18.85
C ASN A 9 0.57 -2.14 18.81
N LYS A 10 0.14 -1.52 19.93
CA LYS A 10 -1.13 -0.80 19.97
C LYS A 10 -1.07 0.52 19.20
N VAL A 11 0.04 1.24 19.31
CA VAL A 11 0.26 2.51 18.58
C VAL A 11 0.41 2.23 17.08
N THR A 12 1.16 1.19 16.72
CA THR A 12 1.47 0.87 15.33
C THR A 12 0.24 0.37 14.58
N ARG A 13 -0.61 -0.45 15.21
CA ARG A 13 -1.94 -0.81 14.69
C ARG A 13 -2.88 0.37 14.52
N LYS A 14 -2.82 1.38 15.40
CA LYS A 14 -3.62 2.61 15.23
C LYS A 14 -3.13 3.41 14.03
N LEU A 15 -1.81 3.58 13.90
CA LEU A 15 -1.19 4.30 12.79
C LEU A 15 -1.47 3.61 11.45
N GLU A 16 -1.40 2.29 11.39
CA GLU A 16 -1.77 1.49 10.21
C GLU A 16 -3.20 1.78 9.74
N LYS A 17 -4.17 1.78 10.67
CA LYS A 17 -5.58 2.12 10.34
C LYS A 17 -5.74 3.54 9.84
N ILE A 18 -4.98 4.49 10.38
CA ILE A 18 -4.97 5.88 9.92
C ILE A 18 -4.42 5.95 8.48
N LEU A 19 -3.29 5.30 8.21
CA LEU A 19 -2.68 5.27 6.87
C LEU A 19 -3.60 4.59 5.83
N TRP A 20 -4.34 3.57 6.24
CA TRP A 20 -5.37 2.97 5.40
C TRP A 20 -6.53 3.93 5.11
N ALA A 21 -7.04 4.64 6.13
CA ALA A 21 -8.07 5.66 5.90
C ALA A 21 -7.58 6.78 4.97
N VAL A 22 -6.30 7.18 5.05
CA VAL A 22 -5.68 8.12 4.11
C VAL A 22 -5.70 7.54 2.68
N LEU A 23 -5.35 6.27 2.49
CA LEU A 23 -5.44 5.62 1.18
C LEU A 23 -6.87 5.55 0.63
N ILE A 24 -7.88 5.37 1.48
CA ILE A 24 -9.29 5.44 1.06
C ILE A 24 -9.64 6.84 0.54
N LEU A 25 -9.25 7.88 1.29
CA LEU A 25 -9.48 9.26 0.88
C LEU A 25 -8.78 9.58 -0.45
N MET A 26 -7.55 9.11 -0.62
CA MET A 26 -6.80 9.24 -1.88
C MET A 26 -7.49 8.50 -3.03
N PHE A 27 -8.01 7.30 -2.78
CA PHE A 27 -8.76 6.54 -3.79
C PHE A 27 -10.04 7.28 -4.20
N ILE A 28 -10.82 7.78 -3.25
CA ILE A 28 -12.02 8.59 -3.55
C ILE A 28 -11.64 9.86 -4.32
N ALA A 29 -10.59 10.56 -3.90
CA ALA A 29 -10.10 11.74 -4.61
C ALA A 29 -9.66 11.41 -6.04
N SER A 30 -9.07 10.23 -6.27
CA SER A 30 -8.69 9.78 -7.61
C SER A 30 -9.90 9.46 -8.50
N LEU A 31 -10.96 8.89 -7.94
CA LEU A 31 -12.22 8.65 -8.66
C LEU A 31 -12.90 9.98 -9.01
N ILE A 32 -13.00 10.91 -8.06
CA ILE A 32 -13.52 12.25 -8.33
C ILE A 32 -12.66 12.96 -9.38
N GLY A 33 -11.32 12.81 -9.29
CA GLY A 33 -10.37 13.34 -10.26
C GLY A 33 -10.57 12.80 -11.68
N MET A 34 -11.07 11.56 -11.86
CA MET A 34 -11.43 11.09 -13.20
C MET A 34 -12.59 11.90 -13.80
N PHE A 35 -13.62 12.21 -13.01
CA PHE A 35 -14.80 12.93 -13.50
C PHE A 35 -14.58 14.44 -13.59
N LEU A 36 -13.90 15.04 -12.62
CA LEU A 36 -13.60 16.48 -12.59
C LEU A 36 -12.35 16.85 -13.37
N GLY A 37 -11.47 15.89 -13.64
CA GLY A 37 -10.21 16.12 -14.37
C GLY A 37 -10.43 16.75 -15.73
N GLN A 38 -11.52 16.42 -16.44
CA GLN A 38 -11.86 17.04 -17.73
C GLN A 38 -12.06 18.56 -17.66
N TYR A 39 -12.36 19.11 -16.48
CA TYR A 39 -12.53 20.55 -16.24
C TYR A 39 -11.28 21.20 -15.62
N MET A 40 -10.22 20.42 -15.39
CA MET A 40 -8.96 20.89 -14.80
C MET A 40 -7.85 20.94 -15.84
N ASP A 41 -7.03 21.98 -15.75
CA ASP A 41 -5.78 22.08 -16.50
C ASP A 41 -4.90 20.84 -16.27
N GLY A 42 -4.35 20.29 -17.36
CA GLY A 42 -3.58 19.04 -17.33
C GLY A 42 -2.34 19.10 -16.44
N ALA A 43 -1.69 20.27 -16.32
CA ALA A 43 -0.52 20.43 -15.46
C ALA A 43 -0.91 20.45 -13.97
N VAL A 44 -2.06 21.06 -13.64
CA VAL A 44 -2.59 21.06 -12.25
C VAL A 44 -3.00 19.65 -11.85
N PHE A 45 -3.73 18.96 -12.72
CA PHE A 45 -4.14 17.58 -12.49
C PHE A 45 -2.92 16.66 -12.32
N TYR A 46 -1.93 16.78 -13.22
CA TYR A 46 -0.67 16.05 -13.13
C TYR A 46 0.03 16.23 -11.78
N LYS A 47 0.16 17.47 -11.29
CA LYS A 47 0.80 17.75 -9.98
C LYS A 47 0.11 17.02 -8.83
N ILE A 48 -1.22 17.00 -8.80
CA ILE A 48 -1.99 16.29 -7.78
C ILE A 48 -1.71 14.79 -7.86
N CYS A 49 -1.69 14.21 -9.07
CA CYS A 49 -1.39 12.80 -9.29
C CYS A 49 0.02 12.39 -8.85
N VAL A 50 1.02 13.25 -9.09
CA VAL A 50 2.40 13.04 -8.59
C VAL A 50 2.41 12.99 -7.07
N ILE A 51 1.80 13.96 -6.40
CA ILE A 51 1.74 14.00 -4.94
C ILE A 51 1.09 12.74 -4.38
N MET A 52 -0.04 12.32 -4.97
CA MET A 52 -0.72 11.10 -4.54
C MET A 52 0.14 9.85 -4.75
N THR A 53 0.83 9.74 -5.89
CA THR A 53 1.69 8.59 -6.18
C THR A 53 2.86 8.51 -5.20
N VAL A 54 3.51 9.64 -4.92
CA VAL A 54 4.63 9.74 -3.98
C VAL A 54 4.16 9.41 -2.56
N LEU A 55 3.02 9.95 -2.14
CA LEU A 55 2.43 9.64 -0.84
C LEU A 55 2.10 8.15 -0.72
N SER A 56 1.54 7.54 -1.76
CA SER A 56 1.22 6.12 -1.81
C SER A 56 2.48 5.25 -1.71
N ALA A 57 3.53 5.61 -2.43
CA ALA A 57 4.84 4.95 -2.36
C ALA A 57 5.45 5.04 -0.94
N ALA A 58 5.31 6.19 -0.27
CA ALA A 58 5.77 6.36 1.10
C ALA A 58 4.98 5.49 2.09
N ILE A 59 3.63 5.45 1.97
CA ILE A 59 2.77 4.62 2.82
C ILE A 59 3.12 3.14 2.67
N LEU A 60 3.27 2.66 1.43
CA LEU A 60 3.66 1.26 1.18
C LEU A 60 5.07 0.95 1.67
N SER A 61 5.99 1.91 1.64
CA SER A 61 7.33 1.74 2.18
C SER A 61 7.32 1.64 3.71
N LEU A 62 6.48 2.43 4.38
CA LEU A 62 6.24 2.31 5.83
C LEU A 62 5.60 0.97 6.17
N GLU A 63 4.61 0.53 5.41
CA GLU A 63 4.00 -0.80 5.54
C GLU A 63 5.07 -1.90 5.46
N ARG A 64 5.90 -1.86 4.41
CA ARG A 64 6.92 -2.88 4.17
C ARG A 64 8.02 -2.90 5.24
N PHE A 65 8.62 -1.75 5.55
CA PHE A 65 9.85 -1.69 6.34
C PHE A 65 9.63 -1.47 7.83
N TYR A 66 8.54 -0.80 8.20
CA TYR A 66 8.24 -0.46 9.58
C TYR A 66 7.19 -1.43 10.15
N PHE A 67 5.97 -1.43 9.61
CA PHE A 67 4.89 -2.25 10.15
C PHE A 67 5.09 -3.75 9.92
N GLY A 68 5.50 -4.16 8.72
CA GLY A 68 5.75 -5.57 8.39
C GLY A 68 6.83 -6.19 9.26
N LYS A 69 7.88 -5.43 9.59
CA LYS A 69 8.96 -5.87 10.47
C LYS A 69 8.50 -5.97 11.93
N GLU A 70 7.76 -5.00 12.43
CA GLU A 70 7.23 -5.00 13.81
C GLU A 70 6.16 -6.06 14.05
N MET A 71 5.34 -6.38 13.02
CA MET A 71 4.29 -7.39 13.10
C MET A 71 4.75 -8.78 12.62
N GLY A 72 6.00 -8.92 12.19
CA GLY A 72 6.55 -10.19 11.70
C GLY A 72 5.81 -10.73 10.49
N ARG A 73 5.37 -9.85 9.58
CA ARG A 73 4.68 -10.20 8.34
C ARG A 73 5.69 -10.37 7.21
N ASP A 74 5.58 -11.50 6.52
CA ASP A 74 6.39 -11.76 5.33
C ASP A 74 5.62 -11.36 4.06
N MET A 75 6.30 -10.69 3.13
CA MET A 75 5.67 -10.20 1.90
C MET A 75 5.48 -11.32 0.85
N PRO A 76 4.28 -11.53 0.29
CA PRO A 76 4.13 -12.42 -0.87
C PRO A 76 4.84 -11.86 -2.10
N SER A 77 5.35 -12.75 -2.97
CA SER A 77 6.18 -12.37 -4.14
C SER A 77 5.49 -11.41 -5.11
N ALA A 78 4.19 -11.60 -5.38
CA ALA A 78 3.42 -10.72 -6.26
C ALA A 78 3.36 -9.27 -5.74
N PHE A 79 3.21 -9.11 -4.42
CA PHE A 79 3.23 -7.80 -3.78
C PHE A 79 4.63 -7.17 -3.84
N ASN A 80 5.69 -7.96 -3.65
CA ASN A 80 7.06 -7.44 -3.82
C ASN A 80 7.29 -6.84 -5.22
N ILE A 81 6.80 -7.51 -6.27
CA ILE A 81 6.89 -7.00 -7.66
C ILE A 81 6.07 -5.72 -7.82
N GLY A 82 4.81 -5.71 -7.35
CA GLY A 82 3.93 -4.54 -7.41
C GLY A 82 4.50 -3.33 -6.67
N TYR A 83 5.14 -3.53 -5.53
CA TYR A 83 5.83 -2.46 -4.80
C TYR A 83 6.95 -1.85 -5.63
N TRP A 84 7.84 -2.66 -6.19
CA TRP A 84 8.92 -2.15 -7.02
C TRP A 84 8.41 -1.42 -8.26
N MET A 85 7.31 -1.89 -8.86
CA MET A 85 6.65 -1.20 -9.96
C MET A 85 6.17 0.20 -9.54
N ILE A 86 5.53 0.33 -8.36
CA ILE A 86 5.07 1.62 -7.83
C ILE A 86 6.26 2.54 -7.50
N ILE A 87 7.35 2.00 -6.94
CA ILE A 87 8.57 2.77 -6.66
C ILE A 87 9.20 3.30 -7.94
N VAL A 88 9.41 2.44 -8.93
CA VAL A 88 9.96 2.86 -10.23
C VAL A 88 9.08 3.92 -10.87
N TRP A 89 7.76 3.71 -10.86
CA TRP A 89 6.80 4.70 -11.36
C TRP A 89 6.89 6.04 -10.62
N SER A 90 6.93 6.03 -9.29
CA SER A 90 7.07 7.24 -8.47
C SER A 90 8.36 8.01 -8.80
N VAL A 91 9.48 7.31 -8.99
CA VAL A 91 10.76 7.92 -9.38
C VAL A 91 10.68 8.55 -10.77
N ILE A 92 10.07 7.88 -11.76
CA ILE A 92 9.85 8.42 -13.10
C ILE A 92 9.05 9.73 -13.04
N LEU A 93 7.97 9.74 -12.24
CA LEU A 93 7.15 10.93 -12.06
C LEU A 93 7.89 12.08 -11.37
N LEU A 94 8.75 11.78 -10.40
CA LEU A 94 9.57 12.81 -9.74
C LEU A 94 10.60 13.41 -10.72
N ILE A 95 11.23 12.59 -11.56
CA ILE A 95 12.16 13.05 -12.60
C ILE A 95 11.42 13.92 -13.63
N HIS A 96 10.22 13.50 -14.04
CA HIS A 96 9.36 14.29 -14.92
C HIS A 96 8.92 15.61 -14.26
N ALA A 97 8.52 15.57 -12.99
CA ALA A 97 8.15 16.77 -12.23
C ALA A 97 9.32 17.73 -12.03
N ALA A 98 10.56 17.23 -11.97
CA ALA A 98 11.79 18.03 -11.95
C ALA A 98 12.16 18.64 -13.32
N GLY A 99 11.37 18.38 -14.37
CA GLY A 99 11.57 18.93 -15.71
C GLY A 99 12.70 18.29 -16.52
N VAL A 100 13.19 17.12 -16.09
CA VAL A 100 14.34 16.44 -16.71
C VAL A 100 13.92 15.60 -17.92
N VAL A 101 12.69 15.06 -17.92
CA VAL A 101 12.11 14.25 -19.00
C VAL A 101 10.72 14.78 -19.31
N LEU A 102 10.34 14.88 -20.59
CA LEU A 102 9.00 15.31 -21.03
C LEU A 102 8.17 14.07 -21.40
N LEU A 103 7.10 13.79 -20.64
CA LEU A 103 6.11 12.74 -20.89
C LEU A 103 4.76 13.43 -21.12
N PRO A 104 4.55 14.07 -22.28
CA PRO A 104 3.34 14.85 -22.57
C PRO A 104 2.05 14.00 -22.47
N LEU A 105 2.16 12.69 -22.74
CA LEU A 105 1.12 11.68 -22.53
C LEU A 105 0.43 11.77 -21.16
N LEU A 106 1.18 12.14 -20.11
CA LEU A 106 0.68 12.20 -18.74
C LEU A 106 -0.24 13.40 -18.46
N MET A 107 -0.24 14.40 -19.34
CA MET A 107 -1.10 15.59 -19.25
C MET A 107 -2.34 15.47 -20.14
N GLU A 108 -2.32 14.55 -21.09
CA GLU A 108 -3.43 14.26 -22.01
C GLU A 108 -4.62 13.61 -21.29
N LEU A 109 -5.84 13.96 -21.72
CA LEU A 109 -7.08 13.55 -21.07
C LEU A 109 -7.32 12.04 -21.15
N GLU A 110 -6.99 11.42 -22.28
CA GLU A 110 -7.25 10.01 -22.57
C GLU A 110 -6.49 9.06 -21.63
N TYR A 111 -5.33 9.48 -21.14
CA TYR A 111 -4.47 8.68 -20.28
C TYR A 111 -4.71 8.95 -18.79
N ARG A 112 -5.70 9.79 -18.43
CA ARG A 112 -5.94 10.12 -17.01
C ARG A 112 -6.54 8.97 -16.20
N VAL A 113 -7.12 7.97 -16.85
CA VAL A 113 -7.64 6.77 -16.19
C VAL A 113 -6.55 5.95 -15.51
N PHE A 114 -5.31 5.99 -16.01
CA PHE A 114 -4.18 5.26 -15.43
C PHE A 114 -3.80 5.76 -14.02
N TRP A 115 -4.24 6.95 -13.62
CA TRP A 115 -3.92 7.52 -12.31
C TRP A 115 -4.67 6.90 -11.14
N VAL A 116 -5.81 6.24 -11.39
CA VAL A 116 -6.56 5.52 -10.34
C VAL A 116 -5.85 4.21 -9.96
N VAL A 117 -4.97 3.69 -10.83
CA VAL A 117 -4.29 2.41 -10.61
C VAL A 117 -3.45 2.43 -9.32
N VAL A 118 -2.63 3.46 -9.12
CA VAL A 118 -1.74 3.56 -7.95
C VAL A 118 -2.51 3.56 -6.62
N PRO A 119 -3.49 4.45 -6.38
CA PRO A 119 -4.26 4.42 -5.13
C PRO A 119 -5.09 3.14 -4.99
N THR A 120 -5.58 2.56 -6.09
CA THR A 120 -6.33 1.28 -6.05
C THR A 120 -5.45 0.14 -5.57
N VAL A 121 -4.28 -0.06 -6.19
CA VAL A 121 -3.35 -1.15 -5.83
C VAL A 121 -2.85 -0.97 -4.40
N SER A 122 -2.55 0.25 -4.01
CA SER A 122 -2.05 0.56 -2.66
C SER A 122 -3.14 0.38 -1.59
N LEU A 123 -4.39 0.72 -1.90
CA LEU A 123 -5.52 0.47 -1.01
C LEU A 123 -5.82 -1.02 -0.89
N LEU A 124 -5.85 -1.78 -1.99
CA LEU A 124 -6.06 -3.23 -1.98
C LEU A 124 -5.03 -3.93 -1.10
N TRP A 125 -3.78 -3.52 -1.24
CA TRP A 125 -2.67 -4.00 -0.42
C TRP A 125 -2.90 -3.73 1.06
N MET A 126 -3.15 -2.48 1.44
CA MET A 126 -3.31 -2.11 2.84
C MET A 126 -4.54 -2.75 3.47
N THR A 127 -5.62 -2.86 2.70
CA THR A 127 -6.87 -3.55 3.08
C THR A 127 -6.60 -5.02 3.36
N ARG A 128 -5.81 -5.68 2.51
CA ARG A 128 -5.42 -7.08 2.72
C ARG A 128 -4.75 -7.28 4.07
N TYR A 129 -3.81 -6.42 4.47
CA TYR A 129 -3.12 -6.61 5.75
C TYR A 129 -4.04 -6.32 6.94
N ILE A 130 -4.83 -5.25 6.88
CA ILE A 130 -5.75 -4.91 7.97
C ILE A 130 -6.83 -5.98 8.18
N PHE A 131 -7.40 -6.54 7.11
CA PHE A 131 -8.45 -7.55 7.24
C PHE A 131 -7.90 -8.97 7.31
N GLY A 132 -6.79 -9.26 6.61
CA GLY A 132 -6.10 -10.55 6.65
C GLY A 132 -5.50 -10.87 8.01
N ASP A 133 -4.95 -9.87 8.71
CA ASP A 133 -4.42 -10.04 10.08
C ASP A 133 -5.54 -10.13 11.13
N ASN A 134 -6.75 -9.63 10.84
CA ASN A 134 -7.92 -9.80 11.71
C ASN A 134 -8.68 -11.12 11.44
N LEU A 135 -8.26 -11.89 10.44
CA LEU A 135 -8.76 -13.23 10.11
C LEU A 135 -7.76 -14.29 10.58
N ASP A 136 -7.34 -14.21 11.84
CA ASP A 136 -6.57 -15.27 12.51
C ASP A 136 -7.45 -16.52 12.65
N TRP A 137 -7.31 -17.44 11.70
CA TRP A 137 -7.92 -18.76 11.68
C TRP A 137 -7.54 -19.55 12.95
N ASP A 138 -8.54 -19.82 13.79
CA ASP A 138 -8.45 -20.74 14.92
C ASP A 138 -8.32 -22.18 14.40
N LYS A 139 -7.36 -22.94 14.93
CA LYS A 139 -7.11 -24.34 14.56
C LYS A 139 -8.20 -25.31 15.04
N THR A 140 -9.20 -24.83 15.79
CA THR A 140 -10.36 -25.63 16.20
C THR A 140 -11.58 -25.51 15.29
N ASP A 141 -11.56 -24.60 14.30
CA ASP A 141 -12.65 -24.48 13.32
C ASP A 141 -12.60 -25.63 12.30
N LYS A 142 -13.66 -26.45 12.28
CA LYS A 142 -13.81 -27.62 11.40
C LYS A 142 -14.64 -27.35 10.13
N LYS A 143 -15.13 -26.13 9.88
CA LYS A 143 -15.94 -25.81 8.68
C LYS A 143 -15.77 -24.34 8.25
N GLY A 144 -14.75 -24.05 7.44
CA GLY A 144 -14.61 -22.71 6.86
C GLY A 144 -13.57 -22.59 5.75
N TRP A 145 -13.94 -23.04 4.55
CA TRP A 145 -13.41 -22.67 3.23
C TRP A 145 -11.89 -22.75 2.95
N LYS A 146 -11.54 -23.73 2.11
CA LYS A 146 -10.19 -23.98 1.60
C LYS A 146 -9.95 -23.21 0.30
N GLU A 147 -9.38 -22.02 0.38
CA GLU A 147 -8.39 -21.51 -0.58
C GLU A 147 -7.98 -20.10 -0.15
N GLY A 148 -6.67 -19.84 0.03
CA GLY A 148 -6.16 -18.49 0.26
C GLY A 148 -5.45 -18.21 1.59
N ARG A 149 -5.11 -19.22 2.40
CA ARG A 149 -4.19 -19.04 3.54
C ARG A 149 -2.77 -18.74 3.07
N MET A 150 -2.47 -17.47 2.78
CA MET A 150 -1.09 -17.00 2.69
C MET A 150 -0.54 -16.81 4.10
N ASN A 151 -0.06 -17.91 4.67
CA ASN A 151 0.72 -17.96 5.89
C ASN A 151 2.05 -17.21 5.69
N TYR A 152 2.16 -16.02 6.28
CA TYR A 152 3.39 -15.25 6.29
C TYR A 152 3.57 -14.58 7.65
N SER A 153 3.89 -15.42 8.64
CA SER A 153 4.40 -14.96 9.95
C SER A 153 5.05 -16.09 10.77
N GLN A 154 4.77 -17.37 10.48
CA GLN A 154 5.27 -18.46 11.32
C GLN A 154 6.69 -18.98 11.01
N LYS A 155 7.42 -18.43 10.01
CA LYS A 155 8.72 -19.01 9.62
C LYS A 155 9.93 -18.49 10.40
N SER A 156 9.84 -17.36 11.12
CA SER A 156 11.02 -16.81 11.83
C SER A 156 11.18 -17.31 13.27
N ASN A 157 10.15 -17.88 13.89
CA ASN A 157 10.21 -18.27 15.32
C ASN A 157 10.46 -19.78 15.56
N LYS A 158 11.02 -20.49 14.58
CA LYS A 158 11.32 -21.94 14.67
C LYS A 158 12.81 -22.25 14.78
N LYS A 159 13.60 -21.36 15.39
CA LYS A 159 14.94 -21.72 15.88
C LYS A 159 14.97 -21.62 17.40
N ASN A 160 15.29 -22.76 18.01
CA ASN A 160 15.60 -22.99 19.42
C ASN A 160 14.41 -23.43 20.30
N VAL A 161 13.81 -24.57 19.94
CA VAL A 161 13.34 -25.50 20.96
C VAL A 161 13.96 -26.86 20.66
N GLY A 162 14.90 -27.27 21.51
CA GLY A 162 15.33 -28.65 21.66
C GLY A 162 16.51 -29.09 20.80
N ARG A 163 17.72 -28.93 21.34
CA ARG A 163 18.60 -30.09 21.57
C ARG A 163 19.51 -29.81 22.76
#